data_AF-A0A167PSL5-F1
#
_entry.id   AF-A0A167PSL5-F1
#
_cell.length_a   1.000
_cell.length_b   1.000
_cell.length_c   1.000
_cell.angle_alpha   90.00
_cell.angle_beta   90.00
_cell.angle_gamma   90.00
#
_symmetry.space_group_name_H-M   'P 1'
#
loop_
_entity.id
_entity.type
_entity.pdbx_description
1 polymer ?
#
loop_
_entity_poly.entity_id
_entity_poly.type
_entity_poly.pdbx_seq_one_letter_code
_entity_poly.pdbx_strand_id
1 'polypeptide(L)'
;MCHPTCEDPHSPRLEWIEIDSQILVALLCVPAFALAPLRYRDLYHLLRYRLCRNRGCLRKLAGYNKDWFRVYGDFEAKLDLEDAGVTREITEDYCSGPVAAAPLHLSTSPWKLDFVVWCKALNTAFQATLAGFMWGYKRLDRPPWSSTISMLFAFSCIAMAKITVFLEDRRVRDLEAPETILLWTIQR
;
A
#
# COMPACT_ATOMS: atom_id res chain seq x y z
N MET A 1 -29.92 -11.11 31.64
CA MET A 1 -28.54 -11.42 31.18
C MET A 1 -27.45 -10.99 32.18
N CYS A 2 -27.79 -10.56 33.41
CA CYS A 2 -26.80 -10.30 34.46
C CYS A 2 -27.03 -11.31 35.59
N HIS A 3 -26.23 -12.36 35.62
CA HIS A 3 -26.09 -13.25 36.77
C HIS A 3 -24.60 -13.59 36.87
N PRO A 4 -23.97 -13.48 38.04
CA PRO A 4 -24.49 -12.97 39.32
C PRO A 4 -24.55 -11.42 39.40
N THR A 5 -23.63 -10.69 38.78
CA THR A 5 -23.66 -9.22 38.67
C THR A 5 -23.41 -8.79 37.22
N CYS A 6 -23.80 -7.56 36.86
CA CYS A 6 -23.58 -7.05 35.48
C CYS A 6 -22.11 -6.73 35.16
N GLU A 7 -21.24 -6.70 36.17
CA GLU A 7 -19.81 -6.45 36.04
C GLU A 7 -18.97 -7.73 36.24
N ASP A 8 -19.62 -8.87 36.49
CA ASP A 8 -18.92 -10.16 36.58
C ASP A 8 -18.17 -10.40 35.25
N PRO A 9 -16.85 -10.67 35.29
CA PRO A 9 -16.08 -11.09 34.12
C PRO A 9 -16.76 -12.20 33.32
N HIS A 10 -17.47 -13.12 33.95
CA HIS A 10 -18.18 -14.22 33.27
C HIS A 10 -19.66 -13.93 33.00
N SER A 11 -20.10 -12.68 33.11
CA SER A 11 -21.47 -12.32 32.77
C SER A 11 -21.75 -12.53 31.26
N PRO A 12 -22.94 -13.06 30.89
CA PRO A 12 -23.30 -13.29 29.49
C PRO A 12 -23.16 -12.04 28.62
N ARG A 13 -23.45 -10.86 29.18
CA ARG A 13 -23.31 -9.57 28.49
C ARG A 13 -21.88 -9.33 28.00
N LEU A 14 -20.88 -9.52 28.86
CA LEU A 14 -19.50 -9.22 28.51
C LEU A 14 -18.92 -10.26 27.55
N GLU A 15 -19.42 -11.49 27.61
CA GLU A 15 -19.07 -12.54 26.65
C GLU A 15 -19.61 -12.23 25.25
N TRP A 16 -20.87 -11.78 25.12
CA TRP A 16 -21.42 -11.32 23.84
C TRP A 16 -20.67 -10.12 23.27
N ILE A 17 -20.33 -9.12 24.10
CA ILE A 17 -19.53 -7.97 23.68
C ILE A 17 -18.16 -8.40 23.14
N GLU A 18 -17.53 -9.40 23.77
CA GLU A 18 -16.25 -9.92 23.29
C GLU A 18 -16.41 -10.62 21.93
N ILE A 19 -17.42 -11.49 21.77
CA ILE A 19 -17.70 -12.18 20.49
C ILE A 19 -17.93 -11.16 19.37
N ASP A 20 -18.77 -10.16 19.61
CA ASP A 20 -19.03 -9.08 18.64
C ASP A 20 -17.74 -8.35 18.28
N SER A 21 -16.89 -8.04 19.27
CA SER A 21 -15.60 -7.38 19.02
C SER A 21 -14.65 -8.25 18.20
N GLN A 22 -14.63 -9.57 18.41
CA GLN A 22 -13.81 -10.49 17.64
C GLN A 22 -14.31 -10.60 16.19
N ILE A 23 -15.62 -10.63 15.97
CA ILE A 23 -16.21 -10.63 14.62
C ILE A 23 -15.89 -9.32 13.90
N LEU A 24 -16.03 -8.18 14.56
CA LEU A 24 -15.69 -6.87 13.99
C LEU A 24 -14.22 -6.79 13.59
N VAL A 25 -13.31 -7.26 14.44
CA VAL A 25 -11.88 -7.32 14.11
C VAL A 25 -11.61 -8.29 12.96
N ALA A 26 -12.27 -9.44 12.93
CA ALA A 26 -12.14 -10.41 11.84
C ALA A 26 -12.53 -9.78 10.50
N LEU A 27 -13.70 -9.15 10.43
CA LEU A 27 -14.20 -8.46 9.24
C LEU A 27 -13.26 -7.33 8.80
N LEU A 28 -12.69 -6.61 9.76
CA LEU A 28 -11.74 -5.54 9.46
C LEU A 28 -10.41 -6.07 8.91
N CYS A 29 -9.98 -7.25 9.37
CA CYS A 29 -8.72 -7.88 8.96
C CYS A 29 -8.79 -8.56 7.59
N VAL A 30 -9.97 -9.04 7.17
CA VAL A 30 -10.18 -9.75 5.90
C VAL A 30 -9.63 -8.97 4.70
N PRO A 31 -9.93 -7.66 4.51
CA PRO A 31 -9.37 -6.90 3.39
C PRO A 31 -7.84 -6.79 3.41
N ALA A 32 -7.20 -6.67 4.58
CA ALA A 32 -5.75 -6.56 4.63
C ALA A 32 -5.05 -7.89 4.38
N PHE A 33 -5.65 -9.02 4.77
CA PHE A 33 -5.14 -10.34 4.43
C PHE A 33 -5.38 -10.70 2.96
N ALA A 34 -6.55 -10.38 2.41
CA ALA A 34 -6.84 -10.59 0.99
C ALA A 34 -5.86 -9.82 0.08
N LEU A 35 -5.50 -8.59 0.48
CA LEU A 35 -4.55 -7.75 -0.25
C LEU A 35 -3.09 -7.94 0.19
N ALA A 36 -2.83 -8.76 1.22
CA ALA A 36 -1.49 -9.04 1.72
C ALA A 36 -0.51 -9.51 0.63
N PRO A 37 -0.81 -10.52 -0.21
CA PRO A 37 0.16 -11.02 -1.18
C PRO A 37 0.60 -9.93 -2.17
N LEU A 38 -0.31 -9.05 -2.58
CA LEU A 38 -0.01 -7.94 -3.48
C LEU A 38 0.88 -6.90 -2.79
N ARG A 39 0.54 -6.51 -1.55
CA ARG A 39 1.31 -5.52 -0.79
C ARG A 39 2.73 -5.99 -0.48
N TYR A 40 2.89 -7.28 -0.16
CA TYR A 40 4.21 -7.86 0.09
C TYR A 40 5.01 -8.12 -1.18
N ARG A 41 4.36 -8.43 -2.31
CA ARG A 41 5.01 -8.46 -3.63
C ARG A 41 5.58 -7.08 -3.98
N ASP A 42 4.80 -6.03 -3.79
CA ASP A 42 5.23 -4.65 -4.06
C ASP A 42 6.39 -4.25 -3.13
N LEU A 43 6.33 -4.62 -1.84
CA LEU A 43 7.43 -4.44 -0.89
C LEU A 43 8.69 -5.23 -1.30
N TYR A 44 8.54 -6.46 -1.79
CA TYR A 44 9.67 -7.27 -2.26
C TYR A 44 10.39 -6.61 -3.44
N HIS A 45 9.66 -6.08 -4.42
CA HIS A 45 10.26 -5.32 -5.52
C HIS A 45 10.95 -4.05 -5.03
N LEU A 46 10.35 -3.35 -4.05
CA LEU A 46 10.96 -2.17 -3.44
C LEU A 46 12.27 -2.52 -2.70
N LEU A 47 12.27 -3.59 -1.91
CA LEU A 47 13.45 -4.06 -1.18
C LEU A 47 14.56 -4.49 -2.13
N ARG A 48 14.24 -5.20 -3.21
CA ARG A 48 15.24 -5.55 -4.24
C ARG A 48 15.81 -4.31 -4.95
N TYR A 49 15.00 -3.29 -5.17
CA TYR A 49 15.49 -2.01 -5.69
C TYR A 49 16.43 -1.31 -4.69
N ARG A 50 16.07 -1.25 -3.40
CA ARG A 50 16.87 -0.54 -2.38
C ARG A 50 18.13 -1.29 -1.95
N LEU A 51 18.05 -2.61 -1.75
CA LEU A 51 19.15 -3.45 -1.24
C LEU A 51 20.03 -3.98 -2.37
N CYS A 52 19.44 -4.50 -3.45
CA CYS A 52 20.20 -5.06 -4.56
C CYS A 52 20.49 -4.03 -5.67
N ARG A 53 20.07 -2.76 -5.48
CA ARG A 53 20.19 -1.67 -6.47
C ARG A 53 19.60 -2.03 -7.85
N ASN A 54 18.71 -3.02 -7.89
CA ASN A 54 18.13 -3.54 -9.12
C ASN A 54 17.05 -2.56 -9.61
N ARG A 55 17.45 -1.69 -10.53
CA ARG A 55 16.57 -0.63 -11.04
C ARG A 55 15.42 -1.18 -11.91
N GLY A 56 15.56 -2.36 -12.53
CA GLY A 56 14.48 -3.02 -13.25
C GLY A 56 13.25 -3.34 -12.38
N CYS A 57 13.45 -3.58 -11.07
CA CYS A 57 12.34 -3.75 -10.13
C CYS A 57 11.53 -2.45 -9.92
N LEU A 58 12.18 -1.30 -10.02
CA LEU A 58 11.50 0.00 -9.92
C LEU A 58 10.64 0.28 -11.15
N ARG A 59 11.07 -0.13 -12.37
CA ARG A 59 10.22 -0.04 -13.57
C ARG A 59 8.94 -0.87 -13.41
N LYS A 60 9.05 -2.10 -12.91
CA LYS A 60 7.88 -2.96 -12.63
C LYS A 60 6.92 -2.30 -11.62
N LEU A 61 7.49 -1.72 -10.56
CA LEU A 61 6.71 -1.04 -9.52
C LEU A 61 6.02 0.23 -10.02
N ALA A 62 6.68 0.97 -10.93
CA ALA A 62 6.10 2.10 -11.63
C ALA A 62 4.96 1.68 -12.56
N GLY A 63 5.12 0.57 -13.29
CA GLY A 63 4.07 -0.01 -14.13
C GLY A 63 2.81 -0.37 -13.33
N TYR A 64 2.98 -0.97 -12.13
CA TYR A 64 1.84 -1.27 -11.24
C TYR A 64 1.16 -0.03 -10.66
N ASN A 65 1.89 1.07 -10.49
CA ASN A 65 1.37 2.33 -9.92
C ASN A 65 1.24 3.42 -10.98
N LYS A 66 1.07 3.04 -12.25
CA LYS A 66 1.02 3.96 -13.39
C LYS A 66 -0.12 4.97 -13.33
N ASP A 67 -1.11 4.79 -12.45
CA ASP A 67 -2.21 5.75 -12.37
C ASP A 67 -1.74 7.07 -11.75
N TRP A 68 -0.89 7.01 -10.72
CA TRP A 68 -0.47 8.17 -9.94
C TRP A 68 1.05 8.41 -9.90
N PHE A 69 1.87 7.41 -10.25
CA PHE A 69 3.33 7.50 -10.18
C PHE A 69 3.94 7.66 -11.57
N ARG A 70 4.71 8.73 -11.78
CA ARG A 70 5.44 9.02 -13.03
C ARG A 70 6.95 9.03 -12.76
N VAL A 71 7.70 8.20 -13.48
CA VAL A 71 9.18 8.13 -13.38
C VAL A 71 9.81 9.28 -14.15
N TYR A 72 10.90 9.85 -13.61
CA TYR A 72 11.64 10.93 -14.25
C TYR A 72 12.40 10.45 -15.49
N GLY A 73 12.34 11.19 -16.60
CA GLY A 73 13.03 10.85 -17.86
C GLY A 73 14.54 10.61 -17.75
N ASP A 74 15.31 11.42 -17.01
CA ASP A 74 16.76 11.13 -16.84
C ASP A 74 17.02 9.92 -15.95
N PHE A 75 16.07 9.60 -15.06
CA PHE A 75 16.15 8.40 -14.24
C PHE A 75 15.90 7.15 -15.09
N GLU A 76 14.99 7.25 -16.06
CA GLU A 76 14.69 6.24 -17.08
C GLU A 76 15.83 6.06 -18.08
N ALA A 77 16.44 7.14 -18.56
CA ALA A 77 17.63 7.09 -19.41
C ALA A 77 18.84 6.43 -18.70
N LYS A 78 19.05 6.72 -17.41
CA LYS A 78 20.09 6.04 -16.58
C LYS A 78 19.77 4.56 -16.35
N LEU A 79 18.49 4.24 -16.23
CA LEU A 79 17.97 2.88 -16.13
C LEU A 79 18.28 2.08 -17.41
N ASP A 80 18.04 2.67 -18.58
CA ASP A 80 18.21 2.02 -19.88
C ASP A 80 19.69 1.87 -20.28
N LEU A 81 20.54 2.83 -19.92
CA LEU A 81 21.99 2.75 -20.09
C LEU A 81 22.63 1.59 -19.30
N GLU A 82 22.09 1.26 -18.12
CA GLU A 82 22.59 0.14 -17.29
C GLU A 82 22.01 -1.22 -17.73
N ASP A 83 20.75 -1.27 -18.19
CA ASP A 83 20.11 -2.51 -18.68
C ASP A 83 20.68 -2.97 -20.03
N ALA A 84 21.20 -2.04 -20.83
CA ALA A 84 21.93 -2.36 -22.06
C ALA A 84 23.20 -3.21 -21.82
N GLY A 85 23.70 -3.26 -20.57
CA GLY A 85 24.83 -4.12 -20.15
C GLY A 85 24.43 -5.51 -19.64
N VAL A 86 23.15 -5.77 -19.37
CA VAL A 86 22.65 -7.03 -18.81
C VAL A 86 21.69 -7.65 -19.82
N THR A 87 22.26 -8.49 -20.68
CA THR A 87 21.59 -9.10 -21.84
C THR A 87 20.24 -9.74 -21.51
N ARG A 88 19.22 -9.31 -22.28
CA ARG A 88 18.22 -10.12 -23.00
C ARG A 88 17.97 -11.51 -22.40
N GLU A 89 16.96 -11.61 -21.55
CA GLU A 89 16.06 -12.78 -21.44
C GLU A 89 15.10 -12.49 -20.28
N ILE A 90 13.87 -13.00 -20.37
CA ILE A 90 12.73 -12.76 -19.47
C ILE A 90 11.82 -11.60 -19.91
N THR A 91 11.10 -11.93 -20.98
CA THR A 91 9.62 -11.93 -20.98
C THR A 91 8.96 -10.58 -21.22
N GLU A 92 8.59 -10.40 -22.49
CA GLU A 92 7.37 -9.73 -22.94
C GLU A 92 6.19 -9.97 -21.98
N ASP A 93 5.29 -9.00 -21.96
CA ASP A 93 3.96 -9.00 -21.32
C ASP A 93 3.88 -8.15 -20.03
N TYR A 94 2.99 -7.15 -20.07
CA TYR A 94 2.66 -6.08 -19.10
C TYR A 94 3.35 -4.70 -19.13
N CYS A 95 4.39 -4.43 -19.91
CA CYS A 95 5.02 -3.09 -19.93
C CYS A 95 5.30 -2.53 -21.35
N SER A 96 4.49 -2.89 -22.35
CA SER A 96 4.63 -2.38 -23.72
C SER A 96 3.67 -1.23 -24.00
N GLY A 97 3.71 -0.20 -23.17
CA GLY A 97 3.36 1.15 -23.60
C GLY A 97 4.64 1.96 -23.54
N PRO A 98 4.96 2.82 -24.52
CA PRO A 98 6.06 3.75 -24.34
C PRO A 98 5.74 4.51 -23.05
N VAL A 99 6.54 4.32 -22.00
CA VAL A 99 6.57 5.25 -20.90
C VAL A 99 7.16 6.50 -21.52
N ALA A 100 6.31 7.30 -22.14
CA ALA A 100 6.71 8.56 -22.71
C ALA A 100 7.31 9.33 -21.53
N ALA A 101 8.62 9.56 -21.61
CA ALA A 101 9.39 10.24 -20.58
C ALA A 101 8.60 11.47 -20.17
N ALA A 102 7.95 11.39 -18.99
CA ALA A 102 7.04 12.43 -18.60
C ALA A 102 7.86 13.71 -18.42
N PRO A 103 7.41 14.85 -18.95
CA PRO A 103 8.17 16.09 -18.86
C PRO A 103 8.52 16.38 -17.39
N LEU A 104 9.69 16.97 -17.12
CA LEU A 104 10.27 17.14 -15.76
C LEU A 104 9.27 17.61 -14.68
N HIS A 105 8.26 18.40 -15.07
CA HIS A 105 7.23 18.92 -14.18
C HIS A 105 6.24 17.85 -13.65
N LEU A 106 6.12 16.72 -14.35
CA LEU A 106 5.19 15.62 -14.07
C LEU A 106 5.79 14.51 -13.20
N SER A 107 7.11 14.52 -12.98
CA SER A 107 7.78 13.42 -12.27
C SER A 107 7.44 13.40 -10.78
N THR A 108 7.02 12.22 -10.31
CA THR A 108 6.75 11.96 -8.90
C THR A 108 8.05 11.63 -8.18
N SER A 109 8.23 12.16 -6.97
CA SER A 109 9.42 11.88 -6.18
C SER A 109 9.44 10.41 -5.71
N PRO A 110 10.56 9.66 -5.86
CA PRO A 110 10.62 8.22 -5.58
C PRO A 110 10.36 7.88 -4.12
N TRP A 111 10.65 8.78 -3.17
CA TRP A 111 10.39 8.52 -1.75
C TRP A 111 8.90 8.36 -1.44
N LYS A 112 8.00 8.97 -2.22
CA LYS A 112 6.55 8.83 -2.03
C LYS A 112 6.09 7.42 -2.32
N LEU A 113 6.68 6.79 -3.33
CA LEU A 113 6.44 5.37 -3.67
C LEU A 113 6.88 4.48 -2.51
N ASP A 114 8.10 4.67 -2.02
CA ASP A 114 8.62 3.93 -0.87
C ASP A 114 7.68 4.07 0.34
N PHE A 115 7.29 5.31 0.65
CA PHE A 115 6.40 5.61 1.77
C PHE A 115 5.05 4.88 1.63
N VAL A 116 4.40 4.96 0.47
CA VAL A 116 3.12 4.30 0.21
C VAL A 116 3.23 2.78 0.36
N VAL A 117 4.27 2.17 -0.21
CA VAL A 117 4.49 0.72 -0.14
C VAL A 117 4.74 0.27 1.30
N TRP A 118 5.59 0.98 2.05
CA TRP A 118 5.82 0.71 3.46
C TRP A 118 4.56 0.85 4.30
N CYS A 119 3.79 1.93 4.13
CA CYS A 119 2.53 2.12 4.84
C CYS A 119 1.50 1.01 4.54
N LYS A 120 1.39 0.57 3.27
CA LYS A 120 0.51 -0.55 2.91
C LYS A 120 0.96 -1.87 3.57
N ALA A 121 2.26 -2.15 3.60
CA ALA A 121 2.80 -3.34 4.24
C ALA A 121 2.62 -3.30 5.77
N LEU A 122 2.94 -2.17 6.41
CA LEU A 122 2.74 -1.97 7.85
C LEU A 122 1.27 -2.07 8.25
N ASN A 123 0.33 -1.58 7.43
CA ASN A 123 -1.09 -1.79 7.68
C ASN A 123 -1.44 -3.28 7.81
N THR A 124 -0.96 -4.12 6.89
CA THR A 124 -1.20 -5.58 6.98
C THR A 124 -0.47 -6.21 8.18
N ALA A 125 0.75 -5.77 8.50
CA ALA A 125 1.47 -6.28 9.67
C ALA A 125 0.78 -5.94 11.00
N PHE A 126 0.27 -4.71 11.15
CA PHE A 126 -0.50 -4.30 12.33
C PHE A 126 -1.84 -5.02 12.45
N GLN A 127 -2.51 -5.31 11.32
CA GLN A 127 -3.73 -6.13 11.33
C GLN A 127 -3.46 -7.60 11.66
N ALA A 128 -2.33 -8.16 11.19
CA ALA A 128 -1.88 -9.48 11.61
C ALA A 128 -1.58 -9.54 13.12
N THR A 129 -0.95 -8.49 13.64
CA THR A 129 -0.66 -8.34 15.07
C THR A 129 -1.95 -8.24 15.89
N LEU A 130 -2.93 -7.45 15.42
CA LEU A 130 -4.25 -7.33 16.04
C LEU A 130 -4.98 -8.68 16.06
N ALA A 131 -5.00 -9.40 14.94
CA ALA A 131 -5.58 -10.74 14.85
C ALA A 131 -4.89 -11.72 15.82
N GLY A 132 -3.56 -11.67 15.91
CA GLY A 132 -2.77 -12.46 16.85
C GLY A 132 -3.13 -12.16 18.31
N PHE A 133 -3.33 -10.88 18.67
CA PHE A 133 -3.74 -10.53 20.03
C PHE A 133 -5.18 -10.97 20.35
N MET A 134 -6.10 -10.88 19.39
CA MET A 134 -7.50 -11.26 19.62
C MET A 134 -7.70 -12.77 19.70
N TRP A 135 -7.01 -13.55 18.88
CA TRP A 135 -7.19 -15.00 18.82
C TRP A 135 -6.13 -15.79 19.59
N GLY A 136 -5.02 -15.17 19.96
CA GLY A 136 -3.93 -15.80 20.70
C GLY A 136 -4.03 -15.67 22.23
N TYR A 137 -4.70 -14.63 22.74
CA TYR A 137 -4.81 -14.39 24.19
C TYR A 137 -6.20 -14.73 24.73
N LYS A 138 -6.23 -15.21 25.97
CA LYS A 138 -7.48 -15.31 26.74
C LYS A 138 -7.96 -13.91 27.11
N ARG A 139 -9.28 -13.72 27.15
CA ARG A 139 -9.94 -12.42 27.37
C ARG A 139 -9.39 -11.63 28.57
N LEU A 140 -9.08 -12.32 29.68
CA LEU A 140 -8.62 -11.69 30.92
C LEU A 140 -7.12 -11.34 30.91
N ASP A 141 -6.34 -12.01 30.08
CA ASP A 141 -4.89 -11.82 30.00
C ASP A 141 -4.50 -10.84 28.88
N ARG A 142 -5.48 -10.33 28.11
CA ARG A 142 -5.24 -9.41 27.00
C ARG A 142 -4.90 -8.01 27.53
N PRO A 143 -3.73 -7.45 27.21
CA PRO A 143 -3.43 -6.07 27.56
C PRO A 143 -4.42 -5.12 26.85
N PRO A 144 -5.17 -4.28 27.58
CA PRO A 144 -6.29 -3.51 27.03
C PRO A 144 -5.88 -2.46 25.98
N TRP A 145 -4.61 -2.04 26.00
CA TRP A 145 -4.05 -1.08 25.05
C TRP A 145 -3.59 -1.70 23.72
N SER A 146 -3.29 -3.01 23.71
CA SER A 146 -2.60 -3.65 22.58
C SER A 146 -3.45 -3.67 21.31
N SER A 147 -4.71 -4.07 21.45
CA SER A 147 -5.67 -4.14 20.35
C SER A 147 -6.00 -2.75 19.80
N THR A 148 -6.20 -1.77 20.68
CA THR A 148 -6.58 -0.40 20.26
C THR A 148 -5.41 0.31 19.59
N ILE A 149 -4.19 0.21 20.12
CA ILE A 149 -3.00 0.78 19.50
C ILE A 149 -2.73 0.14 18.13
N SER A 150 -2.79 -1.19 18.03
CA SER A 150 -2.57 -1.89 16.74
C SER A 150 -3.60 -1.46 15.69
N MET A 151 -4.88 -1.33 16.08
CA MET A 151 -5.96 -0.90 15.21
C MET A 151 -5.75 0.56 14.73
N LEU A 152 -5.44 1.48 15.65
CA LEU A 152 -5.19 2.88 15.31
C LEU A 152 -4.03 3.02 14.32
N PHE A 153 -2.89 2.38 14.60
CA PHE A 153 -1.74 2.40 13.69
C PHE A 153 -2.07 1.80 12.33
N ALA A 154 -2.81 0.69 12.28
CA ALA A 154 -3.24 0.10 11.02
C ALA A 154 -4.04 1.11 10.18
N PHE A 155 -5.06 1.75 10.77
CA PHE A 155 -5.87 2.74 10.05
C PHE A 155 -5.07 3.98 9.64
N SER A 156 -4.18 4.48 10.51
CA SER A 156 -3.31 5.61 10.18
C SER A 156 -2.41 5.31 8.98
N CYS A 157 -1.78 4.13 8.93
CA CYS A 157 -0.93 3.75 7.80
C CYS A 157 -1.70 3.72 6.47
N ILE A 158 -2.89 3.11 6.44
CA ILE A 158 -3.66 3.04 5.18
C ILE A 158 -4.24 4.40 4.79
N ALA A 159 -4.64 5.23 5.76
CA ALA A 159 -5.11 6.59 5.49
C ALA A 159 -3.98 7.44 4.90
N MET A 160 -2.79 7.43 5.50
CA MET A 160 -1.61 8.14 5.00
C MET A 160 -1.26 7.72 3.57
N ALA A 161 -1.20 6.40 3.30
CA ALA A 161 -0.93 5.89 1.97
C ALA A 161 -1.96 6.36 0.92
N LYS A 162 -3.25 6.32 1.27
CA LYS A 162 -4.33 6.78 0.38
C LYS A 162 -4.28 8.28 0.15
N ILE A 163 -4.00 9.09 1.18
CA ILE A 163 -3.87 10.55 1.05
C ILE A 163 -2.72 10.90 0.11
N THR A 164 -1.55 10.27 0.27
CA THR A 164 -0.42 10.53 -0.64
C THR A 164 -0.74 10.17 -2.08
N VAL A 165 -1.39 9.02 -2.31
CA VAL A 165 -1.80 8.61 -3.67
C VAL A 165 -2.81 9.60 -4.25
N PHE A 166 -3.80 10.03 -3.46
CA PHE A 166 -4.82 10.96 -3.90
C PHE A 166 -4.26 12.35 -4.26
N LEU A 167 -3.33 12.87 -3.45
CA LEU A 167 -2.69 14.16 -3.71
C LEU A 167 -1.83 14.11 -4.99
N GLU A 168 -1.09 13.02 -5.21
CA GLU A 168 -0.30 12.86 -6.43
C GLU A 168 -1.18 12.62 -7.66
N ASP A 169 -2.22 11.79 -7.55
CA ASP A 169 -3.18 11.55 -8.64
C ASP A 169 -3.83 12.87 -9.10
N ARG A 170 -4.28 13.69 -8.15
CA ARG A 170 -4.82 15.02 -8.44
C ARG A 170 -3.80 15.91 -9.15
N ARG A 171 -2.55 15.92 -8.66
CA ARG A 171 -1.47 16.70 -9.28
C ARG A 171 -1.19 16.25 -10.71
N VAL A 172 -1.13 14.95 -10.97
CA VAL A 172 -0.89 14.40 -12.31
C VAL A 172 -2.02 14.79 -13.25
N ARG A 173 -3.28 14.64 -12.82
CA ARG A 173 -4.45 15.02 -13.60
C ARG A 173 -4.50 16.51 -13.94
N ASP A 174 -4.14 17.38 -13.01
CA ASP A 174 -4.12 18.84 -13.23
C ASP A 174 -3.07 19.24 -14.28
N LEU A 175 -1.98 18.48 -14.40
CA LEU A 175 -0.89 18.74 -15.35
C LEU A 175 -1.12 18.09 -16.73
N GLU A 176 -1.80 16.94 -16.80
CA GLU A 176 -2.14 16.27 -18.07
C GLU A 176 -3.34 16.93 -18.80
N ALA A 177 -4.22 17.62 -18.07
CA ALA A 177 -5.39 18.31 -18.63
C ALA A 177 -5.09 19.33 -19.75
N PRO A 178 -4.12 20.26 -19.63
CA PRO A 178 -3.82 21.23 -20.68
C PRO A 178 -3.19 20.59 -21.94
N GLU A 179 -2.32 19.60 -21.78
CA GLU A 179 -1.67 18.93 -22.92
C GLU A 179 -2.69 18.17 -23.77
N THR A 180 -3.60 17.45 -23.11
CA THR A 180 -4.66 16.71 -23.82
C THR A 180 -5.56 17.66 -24.62
N ILE A 181 -5.97 18.80 -24.07
CA ILE A 181 -6.78 19.81 -24.79
C ILE A 181 -6.06 20.36 -26.03
N LEU A 182 -4.75 20.62 -25.94
CA LEU A 182 -3.96 21.11 -27.06
C LEU A 182 -3.88 20.07 -28.20
N LEU A 183 -3.65 18.80 -27.87
CA LEU A 183 -3.61 17.72 -28.86
C LEU A 183 -4.95 17.58 -29.60
N TRP A 184 -6.08 17.67 -28.89
CA TRP A 184 -7.40 17.67 -29.51
C TRP A 184 -7.66 18.88 -30.41
N THR A 185 -7.05 20.03 -30.10
CA THR A 185 -7.21 21.25 -30.88
C THR A 185 -6.39 21.23 -32.17
N ILE A 186 -5.20 20.62 -32.15
CA ILE A 186 -4.30 20.53 -33.31
C ILE A 186 -4.78 19.49 -34.35
N GLN A 187 -5.50 18.45 -33.93
CA GLN A 187 -6.02 17.42 -34.82
C GLN A 187 -7.33 17.79 -35.57
N ARG A 188 -7.87 18.99 -35.35
CA ARG A 188 -9.10 19.47 -36.00
C ARG A 188 -8.78 20.58 -37.00
#